data_AF-A0A8X6L4Z3-F1
#
_entry.id   AF-A0A8X6L4Z3-F1
#
_cell.length_a   1.000
_cell.length_b   1.000
_cell.length_c   1.000
_cell.angle_alpha   90.00
_cell.angle_beta   90.00
_cell.angle_gamma   90.00
#
_symmetry.space_group_name_H-M   'P 1'
#
loop_
_entity.id
_entity.type
_entity.pdbx_description
1 polymer ?
#
loop_
_entity_poly.entity_id
_entity_poly.type
_entity_poly.pdbx_seq_one_letter_code
_entity_poly.pdbx_strand_id
1 'polypeptide(L)' 'MFWISFASVWCRKQTDHHLELTMENSAHAPAKFRVNGALSNIKEFSEDFNCELGSKMNPTSKCLLWK' A
#
# COMPACT_ATOMS: atom_id res chain seq x y z
N MET A 1 2.10 -2.66 -16.35
CA MET A 1 1.32 -1.42 -16.16
C MET A 1 0.29 -1.52 -15.02
N PHE A 2 -0.24 -2.71 -14.72
CA PHE A 2 -1.26 -2.95 -13.68
C PHE A 2 -0.99 -2.26 -12.33
N TRP A 3 0.18 -2.50 -11.72
CA TRP A 3 0.51 -1.99 -10.38
C TRP A 3 0.52 -0.47 -10.30
N ILE A 4 1.05 0.18 -11.35
CA ILE A 4 1.12 1.65 -11.44
C ILE A 4 -0.29 2.21 -11.58
N SER A 5 -1.12 1.61 -12.44
CA SER A 5 -2.53 2.01 -12.59
C SER A 5 -3.34 1.82 -11.30
N PHE A 6 -3.11 0.74 -10.55
CA PHE A 6 -3.71 0.54 -9.24
C PHE A 6 -3.28 1.65 -8.26
N ALA A 7 -1.98 1.94 -8.19
CA ALA A 7 -1.45 2.96 -7.30
C ALA A 7 -1.93 4.37 -7.67
N SER A 8 -2.05 4.69 -8.96
CA SER A 8 -2.40 6.04 -9.43
C SER A 8 -3.80 6.48 -9.03
N VAL A 9 -4.75 5.54 -8.88
CA VAL A 9 -6.12 5.83 -8.40
C VAL A 9 -6.11 6.37 -6.97
N TRP A 10 -5.08 6.04 -6.18
CA TRP A 10 -4.94 6.46 -4.79
C TRP A 10 -4.03 7.69 -4.60
N CYS A 11 -3.56 8.32 -5.68
CA CYS A 11 -2.78 9.54 -5.60
C CYS A 11 -3.59 10.65 -4.93
N ARG A 12 -3.17 11.08 -3.74
CA ARG A 12 -3.83 12.13 -2.97
C ARG A 12 -2.83 12.95 -2.17
N LYS A 13 -3.05 14.26 -2.12
CA LYS A 13 -2.41 15.19 -1.18
C LYS A 13 -3.47 15.67 -0.19
N GLN A 14 -3.16 15.66 1.09
CA GLN A 14 -4.05 16.12 2.17
C GLN A 14 -3.26 17.05 3.10
N THR A 15 -3.95 17.95 3.79
CA THR A 15 -3.36 18.72 4.89
C THR A 15 -3.20 17.82 6.11
N ASP A 16 -2.28 18.17 7.01
CA ASP A 16 -2.03 17.39 8.23
C ASP A 16 -3.30 17.27 9.08
N HIS A 17 -4.03 18.38 9.23
CA HIS A 17 -5.33 18.37 9.93
C HIS A 17 -6.33 17.39 9.33
N HIS A 18 -6.45 17.33 7.99
CA HIS A 18 -7.36 16.38 7.36
C HIS A 18 -6.84 14.94 7.48
N LEU A 19 -5.53 14.74 7.48
CA LEU A 19 -4.94 13.41 7.70
C LEU A 19 -5.24 12.91 9.12
N GLU A 20 -5.08 13.75 10.14
CA GLU A 20 -5.44 13.46 11.53
C GLU A 20 -6.92 13.08 11.65
N LEU A 21 -7.82 13.92 11.10
CA LEU A 21 -9.26 13.62 11.09
C LEU A 21 -9.57 12.30 10.38
N THR A 22 -8.84 11.97 9.31
CA THR A 22 -9.00 10.69 8.61
C THR A 22 -8.54 9.54 9.50
N MET A 23 -7.40 9.69 10.19
CA MET A 23 -6.88 8.65 11.07
C MET A 23 -7.82 8.37 12.26
N GLU A 24 -8.49 9.39 12.78
CA GLU A 24 -9.40 9.26 13.93
C GLU A 24 -10.79 8.74 13.52
N ASN A 25 -11.33 9.19 12.39
CA ASN A 25 -12.75 9.01 12.07
C ASN A 25 -13.02 8.07 10.90
N SER A 26 -12.03 7.76 10.06
CA SER A 26 -12.22 6.91 8.87
C SER A 26 -12.06 5.43 9.21
N ALA A 27 -13.00 4.61 8.74
CA ALA A 27 -12.84 3.15 8.71
C ALA A 27 -11.82 2.68 7.63
N HIS A 28 -11.36 3.58 6.77
CA HIS A 28 -10.40 3.29 5.71
C HIS A 28 -9.02 3.84 6.04
N ALA A 29 -7.99 3.02 5.78
CA ALA A 29 -6.60 3.44 5.88
C ALA A 29 -6.28 4.61 4.92
N PRO A 30 -5.33 5.50 5.28
CA PRO A 30 -4.89 6.57 4.39
C PRO A 30 -4.36 6.03 3.06
N ALA A 31 -4.54 6.80 1.98
CA ALA A 31 -4.34 6.33 0.61
C ALA A 31 -2.94 5.71 0.37
N LYS A 32 -1.88 6.31 0.93
CA LYS A 32 -0.50 5.77 0.86
C LYS A 32 -0.38 4.36 1.43
N PHE A 33 -1.06 4.07 2.54
CA PHE A 33 -1.05 2.75 3.17
C PHE A 33 -1.94 1.75 2.44
N ARG A 34 -3.00 2.21 1.77
CA ARG A 34 -3.82 1.35 0.88
C ARG A 34 -3.00 0.80 -0.27
N VAL A 35 -2.07 1.59 -0.82
CA VAL A 35 -1.16 1.13 -1.86
C VAL A 35 -0.04 0.30 -1.25
N ASN A 36 0.78 0.91 -0.40
CA ASN A 36 2.02 0.26 0.04
C ASN A 36 1.77 -0.97 0.91
N GLY A 37 0.75 -0.94 1.76
CA GLY A 37 0.41 -2.06 2.63
C GLY A 37 -0.23 -3.23 1.88
N ALA A 38 -1.03 -2.96 0.84
CA ALA A 38 -1.58 -4.03 0.02
C ALA A 38 -0.49 -4.67 -0.85
N LEU A 39 0.27 -3.85 -1.59
CA LEU A 39 1.25 -4.34 -2.55
C LEU A 39 2.44 -5.04 -1.91
N SER A 40 2.86 -4.64 -0.70
CA SER A 40 3.94 -5.33 0.01
C SER A 40 3.60 -6.77 0.41
N ASN A 41 2.32 -7.09 0.54
CA ASN A 41 1.84 -8.44 0.86
C ASN A 41 1.66 -9.35 -0.35
N ILE A 42 1.79 -8.81 -1.58
CA ILE A 42 1.62 -9.57 -2.82
C ILE A 42 3.02 -9.98 -3.32
N LYS A 43 3.19 -11.25 -3.68
CA LYS A 43 4.50 -11.80 -4.10
C LYS A 43 4.83 -11.34 -5.52
N GLU A 44 3.83 -11.37 -6.39
CA GLU A 44 3.89 -11.02 -7.80
C GLU A 44 4.31 -9.55 -7.99
N PHE A 45 3.84 -8.64 -7.12
CA PHE A 45 4.29 -7.25 -7.13
C PHE A 45 5.81 -7.14 -6.91
N SER A 46 6.33 -7.83 -5.90
CA SER A 46 7.76 -7.79 -5.59
C SER A 46 8.62 -8.43 -6.67
N GLU A 47 8.11 -9.43 -7.37
CA GLU A 47 8.79 -10.07 -8.51
C GLU A 47 8.83 -9.13 -9.72
N ASP A 48 7.69 -8.54 -10.10
CA ASP A 48 7.60 -7.65 -11.26
C ASP A 48 8.47 -6.40 -11.14
N PHE A 49 8.67 -5.89 -9.91
CA PHE A 49 9.54 -4.75 -9.63
C PHE A 49 10.94 -5.13 -9.13
N ASN A 50 11.29 -6.42 -9.10
CA ASN A 50 12.57 -6.93 -8.60
C ASN A 50 12.93 -6.37 -7.21
N CYS A 51 11.96 -6.32 -6.30
CA CYS A 51 12.17 -5.84 -4.94
C CYS A 51 12.95 -6.88 -4.12
N GLU A 52 14.11 -6.51 -3.59
CA GLU A 52 14.91 -7.37 -2.71
C GLU A 52 14.13 -7.82 -1.47
N LEU A 53 14.34 -9.06 -1.03
CA LEU A 53 13.70 -9.60 0.18
C LEU A 53 14.11 -8.78 1.42
N GLY A 54 13.12 -8.41 2.23
CA GLY A 54 13.32 -7.54 3.39
C GLY A 54 13.27 -6.05 3.08
N SER A 55 13.22 -5.66 1.80
CA SER A 55 12.94 -4.27 1.43
C SER A 55 11.53 -3.86 1.87
N LYS A 56 11.29 -2.55 1.97
CA LYS A 56 10.02 -1.99 2.44
C LYS A 56 8.79 -2.52 1.69
N MET A 57 8.95 -2.81 0.39
CA MET A 57 7.88 -3.31 -0.47
C MET A 57 7.94 -4.82 -0.71
N ASN A 58 8.89 -5.52 -0.08
CA ASN A 58 8.96 -6.97 -0.07
C ASN A 58 9.37 -7.49 1.34
N PRO A 59 8.54 -7.28 2.37
CA PRO A 59 8.81 -7.79 3.71
C PRO A 59 8.86 -9.32 3.72
N THR A 60 9.64 -9.88 4.66
CA THR A 60 9.78 -11.33 4.85
C THR A 60 8.47 -11.98 5.32
N SER A 61 7.71 -11.28 6.15
CA SER A 61 6.38 -11.70 6.60
C SER A 61 5.31 -10.99 5.75
N LYS A 62 4.50 -11.79 5.04
CA LYS A 62 3.37 -11.33 4.24
C LYS A 62 2.06 -11.89 4.79
N CYS A 63 1.02 -11.06 4.85
CA CYS A 63 -0.31 -11.45 5.30
C CYS A 63 -1.14 -11.97 4.11
N LEU A 64 -1.66 -13.20 4.20
CA LEU A 64 -2.57 -13.81 3.23
C LEU A 64 -3.82 -14.31 3.94
N LEU A 65 -4.97 -13.68 3.67
CA LEU A 65 -6.24 -14.01 4.34
C LEU A 65 -7.20 -14.77 3.42
N TRP A 66 -7.32 -14.33 2.17
CA TRP A 66 -8.28 -14.87 1.20
C TRP A 66 -7.52 -15.64 0.13
N LYS A 67 -7.83 -16.93 0.00
CA LYS A 67 -7.17 -17.85 -0.93
C LYS A 67 -8.21 -18.64 -1.71
#